data_AF-A0A652KU11-F1
#
_entry.id   AF-A0A652KU11-F1
#
_cell.length_a   1.000
_cell.length_b   1.000
_cell.length_c   1.000
_cell.angle_alpha   90.00
_cell.angle_beta   90.00
_cell.angle_gamma   90.00
#
_symmetry.space_group_name_H-M   'P 1'
#
loop_
_entity.id
_entity.type
_entity.pdbx_description
1 polymer ?
#
loop_
_entity_poly.entity_id
_entity_poly.type
_entity_poly.pdbx_seq_one_letter_code
_entity_poly.pdbx_strand_id
1 'polypeptide(L)'
;MVHQQAAPVKKGRSKLVLLGVGVFVLFGVAYGAGLLMNHSEVPKGTTVLGVDIGGGSKEEAVTKLEAALGKRARTPLRLSVEGKEEKLAPDKAGLTLDSQETVREAAGSDYNPVSVIGSLFGGARPADPVIPVDEEKLGVALTDLAGVSGSANDGTIKFEPNKAVAVPGKSGKSLDVNRSMISVRDAYRAQVQTGDPAVVELPVAATEPTITKAELDRAMKEFAEPAMSGLVTIKAGPKQIDFGPARSLPQILSMKPVDGKLVPVYDRAAIDKLLDGVFDGIMITKGDGKKYQVSATDVAQAMQGALLGKTPAERTVAINLNGEG
;
A
#
# COMPACT_ATOMS: atom_id res chain seq x y z
N MET A 1 80.45 49.90 43.97
CA MET A 1 79.25 50.77 43.86
C MET A 1 78.05 49.86 43.59
N VAL A 2 76.96 50.13 44.29
CA VAL A 2 75.72 49.35 44.41
C VAL A 2 74.73 49.75 43.30
N HIS A 3 73.69 48.92 43.09
CA HIS A 3 72.39 49.16 42.40
C HIS A 3 72.34 48.80 40.91
N GLN A 4 71.31 48.14 40.35
CA GLN A 4 70.00 47.68 40.84
C GLN A 4 69.30 46.88 39.73
N GLN A 5 68.66 45.76 40.08
CA GLN A 5 67.75 45.03 39.18
C GLN A 5 66.54 45.90 38.85
N ALA A 6 66.26 46.12 37.56
CA ALA A 6 65.02 46.76 37.12
C ALA A 6 63.86 45.75 37.16
N ALA A 7 62.82 46.09 37.91
CA ALA A 7 61.58 45.30 38.04
C ALA A 7 60.75 45.33 36.74
N PRO A 8 60.00 44.27 36.40
CA PRO A 8 59.14 44.25 35.22
C PRO A 8 57.94 45.19 35.41
N VAL A 9 57.79 46.14 34.50
CA VAL A 9 56.66 47.09 34.45
C VAL A 9 55.37 46.32 34.18
N LYS A 10 54.45 46.32 35.15
CA LYS A 10 53.09 45.79 34.98
C LYS A 10 52.36 46.62 33.92
N LYS A 11 52.25 46.08 32.70
CA LYS A 11 51.49 46.67 31.60
C LYS A 11 50.00 46.70 32.00
N GLY A 12 49.47 47.91 32.25
CA GLY A 12 48.05 48.11 32.56
C GLY A 12 47.18 47.50 31.46
N ARG A 13 46.19 46.68 31.85
CA ARG A 13 45.25 46.05 30.93
C ARG A 13 44.58 47.13 30.09
N SER A 14 44.84 47.10 28.78
CA SER A 14 44.30 48.08 27.82
C SER A 14 42.77 48.09 27.90
N LYS A 15 42.18 49.25 28.20
CA LYS A 15 40.72 49.43 28.24
C LYS A 15 40.05 49.02 26.92
N LEU A 16 40.78 49.07 25.78
CA LEU A 16 40.33 48.60 24.48
C LEU A 16 40.28 47.07 24.38
N VAL A 17 41.20 46.36 25.03
CA VAL A 17 41.16 44.88 25.12
C VAL A 17 40.01 44.44 26.02
N LEU A 18 39.76 45.16 27.12
CA LEU A 18 38.62 44.88 28.00
C LEU A 18 37.28 45.14 27.30
N LEU A 19 37.19 46.20 26.48
CA LEU A 19 36.02 46.50 25.66
C LEU A 19 35.82 45.44 24.57
N GLY A 20 36.89 45.03 23.88
CA GLY A 20 36.84 43.98 22.86
C GLY A 20 36.41 42.61 23.40
N VAL A 21 36.94 42.21 24.57
CA VAL A 21 36.49 41.00 25.27
C VAL A 21 35.05 41.13 25.74
N GLY A 22 34.64 42.30 26.24
CA GLY A 22 33.25 42.55 26.64
C GLY A 22 32.25 42.41 25.48
N VAL A 23 32.57 42.97 24.31
CA VAL A 23 31.75 42.81 23.09
C VAL A 23 31.74 41.36 22.63
N PHE A 24 32.88 40.68 22.63
CA PHE A 24 32.97 39.28 22.21
C PHE A 24 32.21 38.33 23.15
N VAL A 25 32.27 38.57 24.47
CA VAL A 25 31.50 37.83 25.47
C VAL A 25 30.01 38.14 25.34
N LEU A 26 29.63 39.39 25.07
CA LEU A 26 28.22 39.75 24.84
C LEU A 26 27.65 39.04 23.61
N PHE A 27 28.39 39.04 22.49
CA PHE A 27 28.02 38.28 21.29
C PHE A 27 28.06 36.77 21.52
N GLY A 28 29.03 36.27 22.29
CA GLY A 28 29.11 34.85 22.66
C GLY A 28 27.98 34.39 23.58
N VAL A 29 27.52 35.26 24.51
CA VAL A 29 26.37 34.99 25.39
C VAL A 29 25.06 35.16 24.62
N ALA A 30 24.92 36.13 23.71
CA ALA A 30 23.76 36.25 22.84
C ALA A 30 23.64 35.08 21.87
N TYR A 31 24.77 34.62 21.31
CA TYR A 31 24.86 33.43 20.48
C TYR A 31 24.57 32.16 21.29
N GLY A 32 25.14 32.05 22.50
CA GLY A 32 24.88 30.93 23.41
C GLY A 32 23.44 30.87 23.92
N ALA A 33 22.81 32.02 24.18
CA ALA A 33 21.39 32.12 24.56
C ALA A 33 20.48 31.81 23.36
N GLY A 34 20.83 32.27 22.16
CA GLY A 34 20.13 31.92 20.92
C GLY A 34 20.22 30.42 20.58
N LEU A 35 21.34 29.78 20.90
CA LEU A 35 21.53 28.33 20.74
C LEU A 35 20.76 27.50 21.78
N LEU A 36 20.60 27.99 23.01
CA LEU A 36 19.89 27.28 24.08
C LEU A 36 18.35 27.38 23.95
N MET A 37 17.82 28.33 23.18
CA MET A 37 16.37 28.58 23.10
C MET A 37 15.63 27.84 21.97
N ASN A 38 16.29 27.09 21.07
CA ASN A 38 15.67 26.77 19.77
C ASN A 38 15.63 25.28 19.34
N HIS A 39 15.41 24.34 20.27
CA HIS A 39 15.40 22.90 19.92
C HIS A 39 14.04 22.33 19.43
N SER A 40 12.93 23.08 19.59
CA SER A 40 11.56 22.60 19.33
C SER A 40 10.76 23.45 18.34
N GLU A 41 11.34 24.52 17.81
CA GLU A 41 10.64 25.50 16.97
C GLU A 41 11.03 25.35 15.49
N VAL A 42 10.07 25.63 14.61
CA VAL A 42 10.30 25.71 13.17
C VAL A 42 10.75 27.14 12.84
N PRO A 43 11.88 27.34 12.12
CA PRO A 43 12.36 28.67 11.77
C PRO A 43 11.29 29.54 11.10
N LYS A 44 11.30 30.85 11.38
CA LYS A 44 10.39 31.80 10.73
C LYS A 44 10.60 31.84 9.21
N GLY A 45 9.51 32.02 8.46
CA GLY A 45 9.55 32.06 6.99
C GLY A 45 9.66 30.69 6.32
N THR A 46 9.59 29.59 7.08
CA THR A 46 9.57 28.24 6.52
C THR A 46 8.22 27.93 5.88
N THR A 47 8.24 27.57 4.60
CA THR A 47 7.04 27.25 3.82
C THR A 47 7.14 25.88 3.18
N VAL A 48 6.06 25.11 3.20
CA VAL A 48 5.95 23.81 2.53
C VAL A 48 4.78 23.87 1.56
N LEU A 49 5.06 23.68 0.26
CA LEU A 49 4.05 23.76 -0.81
C LEU A 49 3.16 25.03 -0.72
N GLY A 50 3.76 26.16 -0.32
CA GLY A 50 3.06 27.45 -0.16
C GLY A 50 2.34 27.64 1.19
N VAL A 51 2.40 26.69 2.12
CA VAL A 51 1.87 26.80 3.48
C VAL A 51 2.98 27.27 4.43
N ASP A 52 2.79 28.41 5.09
CA ASP A 52 3.71 28.91 6.12
C ASP A 52 3.55 28.11 7.42
N ILE A 53 4.62 27.39 7.77
CA ILE A 53 4.71 26.55 8.97
C ILE A 53 5.72 27.11 10.00
N GLY A 54 6.35 28.24 9.69
CA GLY A 54 7.41 28.82 10.51
C GLY A 54 6.92 29.61 11.72
N GLY A 55 7.83 29.83 12.68
CA GLY A 55 7.65 30.78 13.79
C GLY A 55 6.87 30.26 14.99
N GLY A 56 6.73 28.95 15.12
CA GLY A 56 6.07 28.29 16.26
C GLY A 56 6.65 26.91 16.51
N SER A 57 5.97 26.11 17.34
CA SER A 57 6.39 24.74 17.66
C SER A 57 6.23 23.79 16.47
N LYS A 58 6.93 22.64 16.52
CA LYS A 58 6.74 21.57 15.52
C LYS A 58 5.30 21.07 15.51
N GLU A 59 4.63 20.98 16.66
CA GLU A 59 3.24 20.52 16.77
C GLU A 59 2.27 21.50 16.10
N GLU A 60 2.50 22.80 16.27
CA GLU A 60 1.73 23.85 15.59
C GLU A 60 1.95 23.82 14.08
N ALA A 61 3.19 23.62 13.64
CA ALA A 61 3.55 23.49 12.24
C ALA A 61 2.87 22.26 11.58
N VAL A 62 2.86 21.10 12.25
CA VAL A 62 2.15 19.90 11.78
C VAL A 62 0.65 20.18 11.66
N THR A 63 0.06 20.85 12.66
CA THR A 63 -1.37 21.18 12.66
C THR A 63 -1.72 22.12 11.50
N LYS A 64 -0.90 23.14 11.23
CA LYS A 64 -1.07 24.05 10.09
C LYS A 64 -0.99 23.29 8.76
N LEU A 65 -0.01 22.39 8.62
CA LEU A 65 0.20 21.62 7.41
C LEU A 65 -0.95 20.64 7.14
N GLU A 66 -1.41 19.91 8.17
CA GLU A 66 -2.58 19.02 8.08
C GLU A 66 -3.87 19.79 7.74
N ALA A 67 -4.08 20.96 8.36
CA ALA A 67 -5.25 21.79 8.07
C ALA A 67 -5.28 22.28 6.61
N ALA A 68 -4.12 22.63 6.05
CA ALA A 68 -4.01 23.15 4.69
C ALA A 68 -4.00 22.05 3.61
N LEU A 69 -3.25 20.97 3.85
CA LEU A 69 -2.93 19.95 2.83
C LEU A 69 -3.60 18.60 3.10
N GLY A 70 -4.01 18.29 4.33
CA GLY A 70 -4.53 16.97 4.69
C GLY A 70 -5.77 16.56 3.87
N LYS A 71 -6.67 17.51 3.57
CA LYS A 71 -7.81 17.24 2.67
C LYS A 71 -7.36 16.92 1.24
N ARG A 72 -6.37 17.63 0.72
CA ARG A 72 -5.82 17.41 -0.63
C ARG A 72 -5.10 16.07 -0.72
N ALA A 73 -4.35 15.73 0.33
CA ALA A 73 -3.63 14.46 0.48
C ALA A 73 -4.54 13.23 0.57
N ARG A 74 -5.80 13.40 1.00
CA ARG A 74 -6.81 12.31 1.08
C ARG A 74 -7.77 12.29 -0.10
N THR A 75 -7.70 13.28 -1.00
CA THR A 75 -8.60 13.35 -2.15
C THR A 75 -8.26 12.24 -3.16
N PRO A 76 -9.23 11.43 -3.63
CA PRO A 76 -8.98 10.40 -4.64
C PRO A 76 -8.38 10.98 -5.91
N LEU A 77 -7.30 10.36 -6.40
CA LEU A 77 -6.73 10.68 -7.72
C LEU A 77 -7.70 10.22 -8.81
N ARG A 78 -7.79 11.00 -9.89
CA ARG A 78 -8.53 10.63 -11.09
C ARG A 78 -7.54 10.09 -12.11
N LEU A 79 -7.67 8.81 -12.42
CA LEU A 79 -6.78 8.11 -13.34
C LEU A 79 -7.59 7.74 -14.58
N SER A 80 -6.96 7.73 -15.75
CA SER A 80 -7.57 7.31 -17.00
C SER A 80 -6.72 6.23 -17.64
N VAL A 81 -7.38 5.15 -18.07
CA VAL A 81 -6.75 4.04 -18.78
C VAL A 81 -7.54 3.81 -20.06
N GLU A 82 -6.93 4.10 -21.20
CA GLU A 82 -7.61 4.08 -22.51
C GLU A 82 -8.92 4.89 -22.53
N GLY A 83 -8.96 6.04 -21.85
CA GLY A 83 -10.12 6.93 -21.79
C GLY A 83 -11.22 6.52 -20.80
N LYS A 84 -11.03 5.43 -20.04
CA LYS A 84 -11.90 5.07 -18.92
C LYS A 84 -11.37 5.69 -17.64
N GLU A 85 -12.16 6.55 -17.02
CA GLU A 85 -11.80 7.18 -15.76
C GLU A 85 -12.08 6.25 -14.57
N GLU A 86 -11.12 6.19 -13.66
CA GLU A 86 -11.17 5.43 -12.42
C GLU A 86 -10.60 6.28 -11.27
N LYS A 87 -11.00 5.94 -10.04
CA LYS A 87 -10.56 6.66 -8.84
C LYS A 87 -9.63 5.81 -8.01
N LEU A 88 -8.47 6.38 -7.68
CA LEU A 88 -7.51 5.76 -6.76
C LEU A 88 -7.51 6.51 -5.44
N ALA A 89 -7.89 5.83 -4.36
CA ALA A 89 -7.82 6.40 -3.02
C ALA A 89 -6.35 6.36 -2.53
N PRO A 90 -5.73 7.50 -2.17
CA PRO A 90 -4.31 7.55 -1.79
C PRO A 90 -3.93 6.62 -0.64
N ASP A 91 -4.77 6.55 0.38
CA ASP A 91 -4.59 5.72 1.57
C ASP A 91 -4.53 4.22 1.24
N LYS A 92 -5.39 3.77 0.32
CA LYS A 92 -5.39 2.39 -0.18
C LYS A 92 -4.20 2.09 -1.08
N ALA A 93 -3.71 3.11 -1.79
CA ALA A 93 -2.58 3.02 -2.70
C ALA A 93 -1.22 3.24 -2.02
N GLY A 94 -1.19 3.41 -0.69
CA GLY A 94 0.07 3.63 0.01
C GLY A 94 0.69 5.02 -0.19
N LEU A 95 -0.09 5.99 -0.65
CA LEU A 95 0.31 7.37 -0.89
C LEU A 95 -0.12 8.24 0.29
N THR A 96 0.84 8.87 0.96
CA THR A 96 0.56 9.74 2.10
C THR A 96 1.45 10.98 2.10
N LEU A 97 0.97 12.06 2.71
CA LEU A 97 1.79 13.20 3.10
C LEU A 97 2.19 12.98 4.56
N ASP A 98 3.49 12.84 4.82
CA ASP A 98 4.00 12.75 6.19
C ASP A 98 4.28 14.16 6.72
N SER A 99 3.24 14.79 7.27
CA SER A 99 3.35 16.13 7.85
C SER A 99 4.33 16.19 9.02
N GLN A 100 4.50 15.10 9.78
CA GLN A 100 5.40 15.07 10.93
C GLN A 100 6.86 15.05 10.48
N GLU A 101 7.21 14.16 9.56
CA GLU A 101 8.56 14.06 9.02
C GLU A 101 8.90 15.30 8.20
N THR A 102 7.95 15.82 7.41
CA THR A 102 8.11 17.09 6.69
C THR A 102 8.50 18.23 7.63
N VAL A 103 7.79 18.39 8.75
CA VAL A 103 8.11 19.42 9.74
C VAL A 103 9.42 19.14 10.45
N ARG A 104 9.75 17.87 10.71
CA ARG A 104 11.02 17.47 11.33
C ARG A 104 12.21 17.84 10.44
N GLU A 105 12.16 17.51 9.14
CA GLU A 105 13.20 17.88 8.17
C GLU A 105 13.30 19.40 8.00
N ALA A 106 12.15 20.07 7.89
CA ALA A 106 12.08 21.53 7.78
C ALA A 106 12.63 22.27 9.02
N ALA A 107 12.55 21.65 10.21
CA ALA A 107 13.14 22.16 11.44
C ALA A 107 14.63 21.80 11.61
N GLY A 108 15.10 20.71 10.97
CA GLY A 108 16.46 20.19 11.09
C GLY A 108 17.48 20.78 10.12
N SER A 109 17.02 21.44 9.05
CA SER A 109 17.90 21.98 8.00
C SER A 109 18.37 23.40 8.32
N ASP A 110 19.33 23.51 9.24
CA ASP A 110 20.31 24.61 9.29
C ASP A 110 21.38 24.42 10.40
N TYR A 111 22.42 23.67 10.08
CA TYR A 111 23.72 23.73 10.78
C TYR A 111 24.82 24.20 9.82
N ASN A 112 24.52 25.14 8.91
CA ASN A 112 25.52 25.74 8.03
C ASN A 112 25.78 27.20 8.46
N PRO A 113 27.00 27.58 8.93
CA PRO A 113 27.27 28.91 9.49
C PRO A 113 27.06 30.08 8.52
N VAL A 114 26.91 29.81 7.22
CA VAL A 114 26.65 30.82 6.18
C VAL A 114 25.14 31.12 6.00
N SER A 115 24.24 30.19 6.32
CA SER A 115 22.77 30.40 6.22
C SER A 115 22.19 31.24 7.38
N VAL A 116 22.93 31.33 8.49
CA VAL A 116 22.54 32.08 9.71
C VAL A 116 22.52 33.61 9.49
N ILE A 117 23.28 34.12 8.52
CA ILE A 117 23.32 35.56 8.21
C ILE A 117 22.07 35.98 7.42
N GLY A 118 21.52 35.10 6.58
CA GLY A 118 20.28 35.35 5.84
C GLY A 118 19.01 35.26 6.69
N SER A 119 19.01 34.39 7.72
CA SER A 119 17.88 34.25 8.65
C SER A 119 17.63 35.46 9.55
N LEU A 120 18.62 36.35 9.71
CA LEU A 120 18.43 37.63 10.40
C LEU A 120 17.65 38.67 9.57
N PHE A 121 17.48 38.43 8.26
CA PHE A 121 16.79 39.33 7.32
C PHE A 121 15.45 38.80 6.80
N GLY A 122 14.90 37.72 7.37
CA GLY A 122 13.52 37.29 7.09
C GLY A 122 13.28 36.71 5.69
N GLY A 123 14.29 36.04 5.10
CA GLY A 123 14.14 35.36 3.81
C GLY A 123 13.19 34.16 3.88
N ALA A 124 12.42 33.92 2.80
CA ALA A 124 11.56 32.75 2.66
C ALA A 124 12.41 31.45 2.60
N ARG A 125 12.00 30.43 3.34
CA ARG A 125 12.68 29.14 3.46
C ARG A 125 11.76 28.04 2.91
N PRO A 126 11.84 27.70 1.61
CA PRO A 126 11.07 26.59 1.07
C PRO A 126 11.61 25.28 1.64
N ALA A 127 10.71 24.43 2.11
CA ALA A 127 10.98 23.06 2.56
C ALA A 127 10.16 22.08 1.71
N ASP A 128 10.78 20.95 1.37
CA ASP A 128 10.15 19.91 0.56
C ASP A 128 9.20 19.05 1.41
N PRO A 129 8.02 18.67 0.88
CA PRO A 129 7.13 17.73 1.55
C PRO A 129 7.69 16.32 1.49
N VAL A 130 7.60 15.60 2.61
CA VAL A 130 7.89 14.17 2.70
C VAL A 130 6.63 13.41 2.30
N ILE A 131 6.71 12.70 1.19
CA ILE A 131 5.62 11.91 0.60
C ILE A 131 6.10 10.46 0.48
N PRO A 132 5.98 9.65 1.55
CA PRO A 132 6.33 8.25 1.46
C PRO A 132 5.33 7.51 0.58
N VAL A 133 5.86 6.57 -0.19
CA VAL A 133 5.09 5.69 -1.08
C VAL A 133 5.37 4.26 -0.68
N ASP A 134 4.33 3.53 -0.32
CA ASP A 134 4.37 2.08 -0.20
C ASP A 134 4.22 1.48 -1.60
N GLU A 135 5.35 1.17 -2.24
CA GLU A 135 5.41 0.69 -3.62
C GLU A 135 4.65 -0.63 -3.81
N GLU A 136 4.58 -1.48 -2.78
CA GLU A 136 3.85 -2.74 -2.83
C GLU A 136 2.34 -2.47 -2.89
N LYS A 137 1.81 -1.60 -2.01
CA LYS A 137 0.39 -1.21 -2.05
C LYS A 137 0.03 -0.50 -3.34
N LEU A 138 0.89 0.40 -3.82
CA LEU A 138 0.66 1.10 -5.08
C LEU A 138 0.64 0.13 -6.27
N GLY A 139 1.59 -0.81 -6.32
CA GLY A 139 1.66 -1.84 -7.36
C GLY A 139 0.44 -2.76 -7.38
N VAL A 140 -0.05 -3.18 -6.20
CA VAL A 140 -1.30 -3.96 -6.07
C VAL A 140 -2.49 -3.15 -6.57
N ALA A 141 -2.65 -1.90 -6.10
CA ALA A 141 -3.78 -1.07 -6.49
C ALA A 141 -3.81 -0.77 -8.01
N LEU A 142 -2.64 -0.59 -8.63
CA LEU A 142 -2.52 -0.41 -10.08
C LEU A 142 -2.79 -1.71 -10.86
N THR A 143 -2.41 -2.86 -10.31
CA THR A 143 -2.70 -4.17 -10.91
C THR A 143 -4.20 -4.47 -10.88
N ASP A 144 -4.87 -4.16 -9.78
CA ASP A 144 -6.32 -4.26 -9.65
C ASP A 144 -7.02 -3.34 -10.67
N LEU A 145 -6.53 -2.10 -10.83
CA LEU A 145 -7.00 -1.16 -11.83
C LEU A 145 -6.83 -1.69 -13.26
N ALA A 146 -5.66 -2.27 -13.56
CA ALA A 146 -5.36 -2.86 -14.88
C ALA A 146 -6.37 -3.96 -15.27
N GLY A 147 -6.78 -4.78 -14.29
CA GLY A 147 -7.75 -5.85 -14.48
C GLY A 147 -9.17 -5.37 -14.84
N VAL A 148 -9.51 -4.12 -14.54
CA VAL A 148 -10.84 -3.53 -14.81
C VAL A 148 -10.85 -2.73 -16.11
N SER A 149 -9.78 -1.99 -16.39
CA SER A 149 -9.81 -0.96 -17.44
C SER A 149 -9.12 -1.39 -18.74
N GLY A 150 -8.22 -2.38 -18.70
CA GLY A 150 -7.49 -2.89 -19.87
C GLY A 150 -8.38 -3.56 -20.93
N SER A 151 -7.88 -3.57 -22.17
CA SER A 151 -8.51 -4.28 -23.29
C SER A 151 -7.96 -5.68 -23.51
N ALA A 152 -6.76 -5.97 -22.98
CA ALA A 152 -6.21 -7.32 -22.92
C ALA A 152 -6.92 -8.14 -21.84
N ASN A 153 -7.21 -9.41 -22.12
CA ASN A 153 -7.68 -10.36 -21.12
C ASN A 153 -6.98 -11.70 -21.30
N ASP A 154 -6.67 -12.36 -20.19
CA ASP A 154 -6.11 -13.68 -20.26
C ASP A 154 -7.19 -14.74 -20.57
N GLY A 155 -6.75 -15.92 -20.99
CA GLY A 155 -7.62 -17.08 -21.15
C GLY A 155 -8.10 -17.60 -19.80
N THR A 156 -9.34 -18.07 -19.73
CA THR A 156 -9.89 -18.70 -18.51
C THR A 156 -11.00 -19.69 -18.84
N ILE A 157 -11.54 -20.36 -17.83
CA ILE A 157 -12.71 -21.23 -17.92
C ILE A 157 -13.81 -20.64 -17.03
N LYS A 158 -14.99 -20.44 -17.63
CA LYS A 158 -16.21 -20.05 -16.91
C LYS A 158 -17.03 -21.29 -16.57
N PHE A 159 -17.47 -21.35 -15.32
CA PHE A 159 -18.44 -22.35 -14.88
C PHE A 159 -19.84 -21.74 -14.99
N GLU A 160 -20.63 -22.25 -15.93
CA GLU A 160 -22.02 -21.86 -16.14
C GLU A 160 -22.95 -22.98 -15.65
N PRO A 161 -24.24 -22.73 -15.45
CA PRO A 161 -25.19 -23.79 -15.13
C PRO A 161 -25.07 -25.00 -16.08
N ASN A 162 -24.70 -26.14 -15.53
CA ASN A 162 -24.53 -27.44 -16.19
C ASN A 162 -23.38 -27.56 -17.21
N LYS A 163 -22.46 -26.59 -17.32
CA LYS A 163 -21.33 -26.69 -18.25
C LYS A 163 -20.14 -25.82 -17.86
N ALA A 164 -18.95 -26.22 -18.31
CA ALA A 164 -17.77 -25.37 -18.31
C ALA A 164 -17.54 -24.82 -19.73
N VAL A 165 -17.14 -23.55 -19.83
CA VAL A 165 -16.93 -22.84 -21.10
C VAL A 165 -15.53 -22.26 -21.13
N ALA A 166 -14.71 -22.70 -22.10
CA ALA A 166 -13.40 -22.11 -22.33
C ALA A 166 -13.58 -20.72 -22.95
N VAL A 167 -12.90 -19.74 -22.36
CA VAL A 167 -12.87 -18.36 -22.84
C VAL A 167 -11.43 -18.06 -23.26
N PRO A 168 -11.12 -18.04 -24.56
CA PRO A 168 -9.80 -17.67 -25.04
C PRO A 168 -9.41 -16.26 -24.62
N GLY A 169 -8.13 -16.08 -24.30
CA GLY A 169 -7.56 -14.77 -24.06
C GLY A 169 -7.55 -13.93 -25.34
N LYS A 170 -7.53 -12.61 -25.18
CA LYS A 170 -7.42 -11.66 -26.28
C LYS A 170 -6.24 -10.73 -26.03
N SER A 171 -5.38 -10.61 -27.04
CA SER A 171 -4.35 -9.59 -27.06
C SER A 171 -5.02 -8.21 -27.05
N GLY A 172 -4.39 -7.28 -26.35
CA GLY A 172 -4.88 -5.92 -26.24
C GLY A 172 -3.83 -5.05 -25.57
N LYS A 173 -4.30 -4.03 -24.86
CA LYS A 173 -3.44 -3.22 -24.02
C LYS A 173 -3.79 -3.42 -22.56
N SER A 174 -2.76 -3.44 -21.74
CA SER A 174 -2.88 -3.42 -20.29
C SER A 174 -2.09 -2.24 -19.75
N LEU A 175 -2.40 -1.85 -18.52
CA LEU A 175 -1.67 -0.84 -17.79
C LEU A 175 -0.20 -1.25 -17.65
N ASP A 176 0.73 -0.34 -17.95
CA ASP A 176 2.14 -0.51 -17.61
C ASP A 176 2.34 -0.09 -16.15
N VAL A 177 2.09 -1.03 -15.22
CA VAL A 177 2.12 -0.77 -13.77
C VAL A 177 3.39 -0.04 -13.35
N ASN A 178 4.56 -0.45 -13.87
CA ASN A 178 5.84 0.14 -13.50
C ASN A 178 5.95 1.61 -13.90
N ARG A 179 5.54 1.94 -15.13
CA ARG A 179 5.53 3.35 -15.56
C ARG A 179 4.40 4.14 -14.90
N SER A 180 3.25 3.51 -14.66
CA SER A 180 2.11 4.14 -14.00
C SER A 180 2.40 4.53 -12.55
N MET A 181 3.23 3.77 -11.82
CA MET A 181 3.68 4.16 -10.48
C MET A 181 4.31 5.55 -10.45
N ILE A 182 5.15 5.87 -11.46
CA ILE A 182 5.80 7.17 -11.59
C ILE A 182 4.75 8.26 -11.82
N SER A 183 3.85 8.05 -12.80
CA SER A 183 2.78 9.01 -13.12
C SER A 183 1.87 9.29 -11.94
N VAL A 184 1.51 8.27 -11.16
CA VAL A 184 0.64 8.41 -9.99
C VAL A 184 1.34 9.16 -8.85
N ARG A 185 2.62 8.87 -8.59
CA ARG A 185 3.39 9.59 -7.57
C ARG A 185 3.49 11.08 -7.90
N ASP A 186 3.80 11.39 -9.16
CA ASP A 186 3.96 12.77 -9.61
C ASP A 186 2.62 13.52 -9.57
N ALA A 187 1.54 12.86 -9.98
CA ALA A 187 0.19 13.39 -9.86
C ALA A 187 -0.25 13.61 -8.40
N TYR A 188 0.10 12.70 -7.49
CA TYR A 188 -0.21 12.87 -6.07
C TYR A 188 0.49 14.11 -5.49
N ARG A 189 1.78 14.27 -5.78
CA ARG A 189 2.55 15.46 -5.38
C ARG A 189 1.91 16.74 -5.94
N ALA A 190 1.59 16.75 -7.23
CA ALA A 190 0.95 17.89 -7.88
C ALA A 190 -0.40 18.21 -7.23
N GLN A 191 -1.25 17.22 -6.97
CA GLN A 191 -2.55 17.41 -6.32
C GLN A 191 -2.42 17.97 -4.90
N VAL A 192 -1.46 17.49 -4.10
CA VAL A 192 -1.21 18.03 -2.75
C VAL A 192 -0.79 19.50 -2.86
N GLN A 193 0.08 19.83 -3.82
CA GLN A 193 0.58 21.18 -4.04
C GLN A 193 -0.49 22.15 -4.54
N THR A 194 -1.21 21.80 -5.61
CA THR A 194 -2.15 22.72 -6.29
C THR A 194 -3.56 22.65 -5.71
N GLY A 195 -3.95 21.51 -5.15
CA GLY A 195 -5.33 21.21 -4.77
C GLY A 195 -6.24 20.92 -5.96
N ASP A 196 -5.70 20.79 -7.18
CA ASP A 196 -6.45 20.54 -8.41
C ASP A 196 -6.31 19.08 -8.87
N PRO A 197 -7.38 18.26 -8.79
CA PRO A 197 -7.34 16.86 -9.19
C PRO A 197 -7.46 16.74 -10.73
N ALA A 198 -6.35 16.95 -11.42
CA ALA A 198 -6.25 16.67 -12.85
C ALA A 198 -6.41 15.17 -13.14
N VAL A 199 -7.00 14.84 -14.29
CA VAL A 199 -7.06 13.45 -14.77
C VAL A 199 -5.68 13.04 -15.28
N VAL A 200 -5.18 11.92 -14.76
CA VAL A 200 -3.86 11.38 -15.11
C VAL A 200 -4.05 10.23 -16.08
N GLU A 201 -3.67 10.45 -17.34
CA GLU A 201 -3.59 9.38 -18.33
C GLU A 201 -2.43 8.44 -17.98
N LEU A 202 -2.75 7.18 -17.72
CA LEU A 202 -1.75 6.19 -17.36
C LEU A 202 -1.19 5.48 -18.61
N PRO A 203 0.11 5.19 -18.63
CA PRO A 203 0.74 4.48 -19.74
C PRO A 203 0.19 3.06 -19.86
N VAL A 204 -0.09 2.65 -21.11
CA VAL A 204 -0.49 1.29 -21.44
C VAL A 204 0.52 0.65 -22.38
N ALA A 205 0.68 -0.66 -22.27
CA ALA A 205 1.54 -1.47 -23.13
C ALA A 205 0.74 -2.59 -23.79
N ALA A 206 1.16 -2.99 -24.99
CA ALA A 206 0.61 -4.18 -25.64
C ALA A 206 0.90 -5.41 -24.76
N THR A 207 -0.12 -6.21 -24.50
CA THR A 207 -0.04 -7.41 -23.67
C THR A 207 -0.70 -8.58 -24.39
N GLU A 208 -0.01 -9.70 -24.41
CA GLU A 208 -0.52 -10.96 -24.95
C GLU A 208 -1.07 -11.85 -23.81
N PRO A 209 -2.08 -12.71 -24.09
CA PRO A 209 -2.55 -13.69 -23.11
C PRO A 209 -1.42 -14.63 -22.68
N THR A 210 -1.33 -14.91 -21.38
CA THR A 210 -0.34 -15.86 -20.85
C THR A 210 -0.82 -17.30 -20.95
N ILE A 211 -2.13 -17.50 -20.97
CA ILE A 211 -2.77 -18.81 -21.08
C ILE A 211 -2.86 -19.21 -22.54
N THR A 212 -2.13 -20.28 -22.87
CA THR A 212 -2.14 -20.88 -24.21
C THR A 212 -3.44 -21.65 -24.47
N LYS A 213 -3.73 -21.91 -25.76
CA LYS A 213 -4.82 -22.82 -26.12
C LYS A 213 -4.63 -24.23 -25.55
N ALA A 214 -3.40 -24.74 -25.55
CA ALA A 214 -3.09 -26.06 -25.00
C ALA A 214 -3.38 -26.13 -23.49
N GLU A 215 -3.08 -25.05 -22.78
CA GLU A 215 -3.41 -24.91 -21.35
C GLU A 215 -4.92 -24.91 -21.12
N LEU A 216 -5.70 -24.14 -21.91
CA LEU A 216 -7.16 -24.16 -21.83
C LEU A 216 -7.74 -25.55 -22.08
N ASP A 217 -7.27 -26.23 -23.12
CA ASP A 217 -7.75 -27.57 -23.47
C ASP A 217 -7.39 -28.58 -22.35
N ARG A 218 -6.20 -28.46 -21.74
CA ARG A 218 -5.81 -29.27 -20.57
C ARG A 218 -6.72 -29.01 -19.37
N ALA A 219 -6.86 -27.76 -18.95
CA ALA A 219 -7.65 -27.39 -17.77
C ALA A 219 -9.13 -27.76 -17.93
N MET A 220 -9.66 -27.67 -19.15
CA MET A 220 -11.01 -28.12 -19.47
C MET A 220 -11.17 -29.63 -19.23
N LYS A 221 -10.29 -30.44 -19.81
CA LYS A 221 -10.34 -31.89 -19.77
C LYS A 221 -10.01 -32.47 -18.39
N GLU A 222 -8.98 -31.94 -17.74
CA GLU A 222 -8.45 -32.50 -16.50
C GLU A 222 -9.22 -32.05 -15.26
N PHE A 223 -9.82 -30.86 -15.29
CA PHE A 223 -10.53 -30.32 -14.12
C PHE A 223 -11.96 -29.90 -14.43
N ALA A 224 -12.18 -29.01 -15.40
CA ALA A 224 -13.46 -28.32 -15.49
C ALA A 224 -14.64 -29.23 -15.92
N GLU A 225 -14.42 -30.11 -16.89
CA GLU A 225 -15.39 -31.12 -17.33
C GLU A 225 -15.70 -32.13 -16.20
N PRO A 226 -14.70 -32.78 -15.56
CA PRO A 226 -14.94 -33.62 -14.39
C PRO A 226 -15.68 -32.90 -13.26
N ALA A 227 -15.25 -31.68 -12.93
CA ALA A 227 -15.85 -30.88 -11.85
C ALA A 227 -17.35 -30.67 -12.08
N MET A 228 -17.75 -30.38 -13.32
CA MET A 228 -19.14 -30.10 -13.69
C MET A 228 -19.96 -31.34 -14.07
N SER A 229 -19.38 -32.54 -14.04
CA SER A 229 -20.02 -33.78 -14.50
C SER A 229 -21.20 -34.25 -13.64
N GLY A 230 -21.34 -33.77 -12.40
CA GLY A 230 -22.41 -34.20 -11.50
C GLY A 230 -22.35 -33.57 -10.12
N LEU A 231 -23.20 -34.08 -9.22
CA LEU A 231 -23.23 -33.65 -7.81
C LEU A 231 -21.96 -34.08 -7.09
N VAL A 232 -21.50 -33.26 -6.16
CA VAL A 232 -20.48 -33.60 -5.15
C VAL A 232 -21.15 -33.53 -3.78
N THR A 233 -21.05 -34.61 -3.01
CA THR A 233 -21.62 -34.70 -1.66
C THR A 233 -20.52 -34.56 -0.63
N ILE A 234 -20.64 -33.57 0.25
CA ILE A 234 -19.73 -33.35 1.38
C ILE A 234 -20.44 -33.78 2.65
N LYS A 235 -19.79 -34.66 3.43
CA LYS A 235 -20.29 -35.16 4.72
C LYS A 235 -19.41 -34.69 5.86
N ALA A 236 -20.01 -34.33 7.00
CA ALA A 236 -19.28 -34.05 8.23
C ALA A 236 -20.11 -34.59 9.42
N GLY A 237 -19.62 -35.66 10.04
CA GLY A 237 -20.38 -36.39 11.06
C GLY A 237 -21.74 -36.87 10.52
N PRO A 238 -22.86 -36.57 11.19
CA PRO A 238 -24.20 -36.99 10.75
C PRO A 238 -24.79 -36.08 9.67
N LYS A 239 -24.12 -34.98 9.30
CA LYS A 239 -24.65 -33.97 8.39
C LYS A 239 -24.02 -34.09 7.00
N GLN A 240 -24.75 -33.68 5.98
CA GLN A 240 -24.26 -33.66 4.60
C GLN A 240 -24.88 -32.52 3.79
N ILE A 241 -24.20 -32.12 2.71
CA ILE A 241 -24.66 -31.15 1.73
C ILE A 241 -24.19 -31.54 0.33
N ASP A 242 -25.02 -31.26 -0.67
CA ASP A 242 -24.71 -31.52 -2.08
C ASP A 242 -24.41 -30.22 -2.83
N PHE A 243 -23.36 -30.24 -3.63
CA PHE A 243 -23.02 -29.19 -4.59
C PHE A 243 -23.23 -29.70 -6.02
N GLY A 244 -24.12 -29.07 -6.78
CA GLY A 244 -24.48 -29.47 -8.14
C GLY A 244 -24.08 -28.47 -9.23
N PRO A 245 -23.93 -28.96 -10.47
CA PRO A 245 -23.47 -28.16 -11.62
C PRO A 245 -24.52 -27.14 -12.09
N ALA A 246 -25.79 -27.33 -11.75
CA ALA A 246 -26.86 -26.42 -12.17
C ALA A 246 -26.86 -25.07 -11.42
N ARG A 247 -26.39 -25.05 -10.16
CA ARG A 247 -26.53 -23.86 -9.30
C ARG A 247 -25.30 -23.59 -8.45
N SER A 248 -24.88 -24.53 -7.61
CA SER A 248 -23.90 -24.22 -6.55
C SER A 248 -22.46 -24.28 -7.05
N LEU A 249 -22.08 -25.27 -7.88
CA LEU A 249 -20.72 -25.36 -8.42
C LEU A 249 -20.32 -24.12 -9.25
N PRO A 250 -21.16 -23.58 -10.16
CA PRO A 250 -20.87 -22.33 -10.86
C PRO A 250 -20.63 -21.11 -9.97
N GLN A 251 -21.19 -21.10 -8.75
CA GLN A 251 -21.05 -19.98 -7.82
C GLN A 251 -19.77 -20.04 -7.00
N ILE A 252 -19.15 -21.21 -6.87
CA ILE A 252 -17.99 -21.42 -6.01
C ILE A 252 -16.71 -21.74 -6.77
N LEU A 253 -16.81 -22.14 -8.04
CA LEU A 253 -15.66 -22.51 -8.86
C LEU A 253 -15.27 -21.38 -9.82
N SER A 254 -13.97 -21.12 -9.88
CA SER A 254 -13.35 -20.27 -10.90
C SER A 254 -11.96 -20.83 -11.24
N MET A 255 -11.33 -20.33 -12.29
CA MET A 255 -9.92 -20.62 -12.59
C MET A 255 -9.15 -19.33 -12.75
N LYS A 256 -7.95 -19.28 -12.14
CA LYS A 256 -7.05 -18.13 -12.26
C LYS A 256 -5.75 -18.55 -12.97
N PRO A 257 -5.20 -17.67 -13.83
CA PRO A 257 -3.88 -17.86 -14.38
C PRO A 257 -2.83 -17.69 -13.26
N VAL A 258 -1.94 -18.67 -13.11
CA VAL A 258 -0.77 -18.65 -12.24
C VAL A 258 0.37 -19.28 -13.01
N ASP A 259 1.43 -18.52 -13.28
CA ASP A 259 2.62 -18.98 -14.00
C ASP A 259 2.30 -19.68 -15.34
N GLY A 260 1.38 -19.10 -16.12
CA GLY A 260 0.94 -19.63 -17.41
C GLY A 260 0.04 -20.87 -17.33
N LYS A 261 -0.45 -21.24 -16.13
CA LYS A 261 -1.38 -22.35 -15.90
C LYS A 261 -2.69 -21.88 -15.29
N LEU A 262 -3.79 -22.55 -15.64
CA LEU A 262 -5.08 -22.35 -14.98
C LEU A 262 -5.17 -23.21 -13.72
N VAL A 263 -5.24 -22.53 -12.58
CA VAL A 263 -5.38 -23.16 -11.26
C VAL A 263 -6.81 -22.98 -10.77
N PRO A 264 -7.48 -24.03 -10.27
CA PRO A 264 -8.82 -23.92 -9.72
C PRO A 264 -8.84 -23.10 -8.43
N VAL A 265 -9.83 -22.22 -8.31
CA VAL A 265 -10.04 -21.36 -7.15
C VAL A 265 -11.45 -21.57 -6.63
N TYR A 266 -11.55 -21.70 -5.31
CA TYR A 266 -12.77 -21.95 -4.57
C TYR A 266 -13.17 -20.67 -3.84
N ASP A 267 -14.33 -20.10 -4.18
CA ASP A 267 -14.86 -18.93 -3.49
C ASP A 267 -15.41 -19.35 -2.12
N ARG A 268 -14.60 -19.11 -1.08
CA ARG A 268 -14.94 -19.46 0.29
C ARG A 268 -16.15 -18.69 0.82
N ALA A 269 -16.35 -17.45 0.39
CA ALA A 269 -17.50 -16.66 0.82
C ALA A 269 -18.80 -17.19 0.19
N ALA A 270 -18.74 -17.58 -1.09
CA ALA A 270 -19.86 -18.24 -1.75
C ALA A 270 -20.15 -19.63 -1.14
N ILE A 271 -19.12 -20.41 -0.80
CA ILE A 271 -19.28 -21.68 -0.09
C ILE A 271 -19.96 -21.45 1.26
N ASP A 272 -19.47 -20.51 2.07
CA ASP A 272 -20.03 -20.20 3.39
C ASP A 272 -21.52 -19.83 3.30
N LYS A 273 -21.88 -18.98 2.33
CA LYS A 273 -23.28 -18.62 2.05
C LYS A 273 -24.14 -19.83 1.64
N LEU A 274 -23.58 -20.77 0.87
CA LEU A 274 -24.29 -21.97 0.44
C LEU A 274 -24.40 -23.02 1.57
N LEU A 275 -23.45 -23.03 2.50
CA LEU A 275 -23.52 -23.89 3.68
C LEU A 275 -24.66 -23.47 4.60
N ASP A 276 -24.93 -22.18 4.75
CA ASP A 276 -26.08 -21.65 5.50
C ASP A 276 -26.28 -22.34 6.88
N GLY A 277 -25.18 -22.48 7.64
CA GLY A 277 -25.19 -23.12 8.95
C GLY A 277 -25.40 -24.64 8.97
N VAL A 278 -25.40 -25.33 7.81
CA VAL A 278 -25.57 -26.79 7.72
C VAL A 278 -24.64 -27.51 8.69
N PHE A 279 -23.36 -27.13 8.76
CA PHE A 279 -22.38 -27.76 9.65
C PHE A 279 -22.25 -27.11 11.04
N ASP A 280 -23.20 -26.26 11.45
CA ASP A 280 -23.18 -25.67 12.80
C ASP A 280 -23.15 -26.75 13.89
N GLY A 281 -22.27 -26.53 14.87
CA GLY A 281 -22.01 -27.48 15.96
C GLY A 281 -21.15 -28.69 15.58
N ILE A 282 -20.74 -28.85 14.31
CA ILE A 282 -19.79 -29.89 13.91
C ILE A 282 -18.37 -29.37 14.11
N MET A 283 -17.60 -30.05 14.96
CA MET A 283 -16.25 -29.64 15.33
C MET A 283 -15.21 -30.56 14.66
N ILE A 284 -14.19 -29.96 14.05
CA ILE A 284 -13.01 -30.60 13.49
C ILE A 284 -11.79 -30.32 14.39
N THR A 285 -11.02 -31.35 14.68
CA THR A 285 -9.70 -31.22 15.33
C THR A 285 -8.67 -30.88 14.27
N LYS A 286 -8.00 -29.73 14.38
CA LYS A 286 -6.97 -29.30 13.42
C LYS A 286 -5.57 -29.71 13.91
N GLY A 287 -4.56 -29.50 13.07
CA GLY A 287 -3.17 -29.91 13.34
C GLY A 287 -2.53 -29.27 14.59
N ASP A 288 -3.14 -28.22 15.14
CA ASP A 288 -2.77 -27.61 16.43
C ASP A 288 -3.39 -28.33 17.65
N GLY A 289 -4.13 -29.42 17.42
CA GLY A 289 -4.83 -30.20 18.44
C GLY A 289 -6.10 -29.53 18.98
N LYS A 290 -6.46 -28.34 18.50
CA LYS A 290 -7.67 -27.62 18.94
C LYS A 290 -8.85 -27.95 18.05
N LYS A 291 -10.05 -27.83 18.64
CA LYS A 291 -11.32 -28.03 17.95
C LYS A 291 -11.83 -26.70 17.41
N TYR A 292 -12.15 -26.69 16.12
CA TYR A 292 -12.78 -25.57 15.43
C TYR A 292 -14.08 -26.05 14.79
N GLN A 293 -15.03 -25.16 14.58
CA GLN A 293 -16.20 -25.49 13.77
C GLN A 293 -15.76 -25.76 12.32
N VAL A 294 -16.40 -26.74 11.67
CA VAL A 294 -16.21 -27.00 10.23
C VAL A 294 -16.53 -25.72 9.46
N SER A 295 -15.56 -25.28 8.66
CA SER A 295 -15.61 -24.02 7.92
C SER A 295 -15.69 -24.24 6.41
N ALA A 296 -16.00 -23.18 5.66
CA ALA A 296 -15.92 -23.18 4.20
C ALA A 296 -14.54 -23.58 3.65
N THR A 297 -13.45 -23.35 4.41
CA THR A 297 -12.10 -23.78 4.02
C THR A 297 -11.97 -25.30 4.06
N ASP A 298 -12.52 -25.94 5.10
CA ASP A 298 -12.46 -27.39 5.27
C ASP A 298 -13.31 -28.08 4.19
N VAL A 299 -14.47 -27.50 3.86
CA VAL A 299 -15.34 -27.96 2.77
C VAL A 299 -14.66 -27.81 1.40
N ALA A 300 -14.04 -26.65 1.13
CA ALA A 300 -13.31 -26.42 -0.12
C ALA A 300 -12.16 -27.44 -0.30
N GLN A 301 -11.41 -27.73 0.77
CA GLN A 301 -10.33 -28.71 0.76
C GLN A 301 -10.85 -30.12 0.47
N ALA A 302 -11.91 -30.55 1.15
CA ALA A 302 -12.51 -31.87 0.92
C ALA A 302 -13.01 -32.05 -0.53
N MET A 303 -13.56 -30.97 -1.11
CA MET A 303 -14.13 -30.99 -2.46
C MET A 303 -13.10 -31.21 -3.58
N GLN A 304 -11.83 -30.83 -3.37
CA GLN A 304 -10.79 -30.85 -4.42
C GLN A 304 -10.64 -32.20 -5.11
N GLY A 305 -10.55 -33.28 -4.34
CA GLY A 305 -10.48 -34.64 -4.89
C GLY A 305 -11.82 -35.12 -5.46
N ALA A 306 -12.91 -34.81 -4.76
CA ALA A 306 -14.24 -35.27 -5.12
C ALA A 306 -14.72 -34.71 -6.48
N LEU A 307 -14.32 -33.49 -6.84
CA LEU A 307 -14.66 -32.90 -8.14
C LEU A 307 -14.06 -33.65 -9.34
N LEU A 308 -12.95 -34.35 -9.13
CA LEU A 308 -12.30 -35.15 -10.16
C LEU A 308 -12.87 -36.57 -10.26
N GLY A 309 -13.74 -36.95 -9.31
CA GLY A 309 -14.40 -38.25 -9.28
C GLY A 309 -15.32 -38.44 -10.49
N LYS A 310 -15.25 -39.63 -11.09
CA LYS A 310 -16.05 -40.07 -12.23
C LYS A 310 -17.25 -40.91 -11.82
N THR A 311 -17.27 -41.39 -10.58
CA THR A 311 -18.37 -42.19 -10.01
C THR A 311 -19.03 -41.45 -8.85
N PRO A 312 -20.31 -41.73 -8.53
CA PRO A 312 -20.97 -41.14 -7.37
C PRO A 312 -20.23 -41.39 -6.04
N ALA A 313 -19.55 -42.53 -5.92
CA ALA A 313 -18.75 -42.87 -4.75
C ALA A 313 -17.50 -41.98 -4.62
N GLU A 314 -16.77 -41.77 -5.72
CA GLU A 314 -15.60 -40.87 -5.76
C GLU A 314 -15.98 -39.40 -5.53
N ARG A 315 -17.21 -39.02 -5.89
CA ARG A 315 -17.77 -37.67 -5.70
C ARG A 315 -18.42 -37.47 -4.33
N THR A 316 -18.31 -38.44 -3.44
CA THR A 316 -18.79 -38.34 -2.06
C THR A 316 -17.59 -38.36 -1.11
N VAL A 317 -17.40 -37.31 -0.32
CA VAL A 317 -16.28 -37.21 0.62
C VAL A 317 -16.77 -36.88 2.03
N ALA A 318 -16.17 -37.52 3.02
CA ALA A 318 -16.39 -37.22 4.42
C ALA A 318 -15.20 -36.45 4.99
N ILE A 319 -15.46 -35.31 5.62
CA ILE A 319 -14.45 -34.53 6.34
C ILE A 319 -14.03 -35.33 7.58
N ASN A 320 -12.73 -35.59 7.72
CA ASN A 320 -12.19 -36.23 8.91
C ASN A 320 -12.21 -35.23 10.09
N LEU A 321 -13.00 -35.54 11.12
CA LEU A 321 -13.17 -34.67 12.29
C LEU A 321 -12.10 -34.90 13.38
N ASN A 322 -11.31 -35.97 13.26
CA ASN A 322 -10.43 -36.44 14.34
C ASN A 322 -8.96 -36.02 14.18
N GLY A 323 -8.61 -35.23 13.16
CA GLY A 323 -7.27 -34.62 13.03
C GLY A 323 -6.17 -35.55 12.49
N GLU A 324 -6.52 -36.71 11.94
CA GLU A 324 -5.57 -37.57 11.21
C GLU A 324 -5.51 -37.15 9.73
N GLY A 325 -4.82 -36.06 9.45
CA GLY A 325 -4.55 -35.54 8.11
C GLY A 325 -3.12 -35.05 7.98
#